data_AF-U7L651-F1
#
_entry.id   AF-U7L651-F1
#
_cell.length_a   1.000
_cell.length_b   1.000
_cell.length_c   1.000
_cell.angle_alpha   90.00
_cell.angle_beta   90.00
_cell.angle_gamma   90.00
#
_symmetry.space_group_name_H-M   'P 1'
#
loop_
_entity.id
_entity.type
_entity.pdbx_description
1 polymer ?
#
loop_
_entity_poly.entity_id
_entity_poly.type
_entity_poly.pdbx_seq_one_letter_code
_entity_poly.pdbx_strand_id
1 'polypeptide(L)'
;MNALHPDSAAIVVAVGDEALRAEAIHAAAATSHDVLTVTDPRDVPRSLPGAFAVLVDSLMARVVAAAQRPYTAPVPVLFLAADPGPIDYEAALACHAESAFIIPAQVKELLAGIAAAGTPQDTRPGSATIAVVGASGGVGASTFAAALARTQCAADGRALLIDAHAYSGGLDLLLGVEAEAGARWPELTVGDGSIDATDLYRALPTTPDGVAVLSTARSTVADPFRLEKDLLARVVGAAHAGEGLCVVDCTPETVPDACTHVVIVVAAEVRSAASAAQLIARFGAARRSCVVVLRQRQWASLSAAEVESIIHSTVLAELPTARGLTRAVEIGGLPQRLPAPLRKAAHAVLEEVGA
;
A
#
# COMPACT_ATOMS: atom_id res chain seq x y z
N MET A 1 -19.40 9.10 28.77
CA MET A 1 -19.16 9.12 27.31
C MET A 1 -17.65 9.07 27.13
N ASN A 2 -17.08 7.86 27.04
CA ASN A 2 -15.64 7.67 26.92
C ASN A 2 -15.20 8.01 25.50
N ALA A 3 -14.28 8.96 25.38
CA ALA A 3 -13.56 9.25 24.16
C ALA A 3 -12.62 8.07 23.85
N LEU A 4 -12.73 7.54 22.64
CA LEU A 4 -11.86 6.49 22.10
C LEU A 4 -10.41 6.99 22.07
N HIS A 5 -9.47 6.17 22.56
CA HIS A 5 -8.03 6.44 22.44
C HIS A 5 -7.60 6.29 20.97
N PRO A 6 -6.73 7.17 20.45
CA PRO A 6 -6.38 7.24 19.02
C PRO A 6 -5.55 6.06 18.47
N ASP A 7 -5.17 5.08 19.30
CA ASP A 7 -4.37 3.90 18.90
C ASP A 7 -5.12 2.55 19.01
N SER A 8 -6.39 2.52 19.44
CA SER A 8 -7.11 1.27 19.65
C SER A 8 -8.05 0.95 18.48
N ALA A 9 -7.52 0.19 17.53
CA ALA A 9 -8.25 -0.42 16.43
C ALA A 9 -9.38 -1.33 16.95
N ALA A 10 -10.65 -1.03 16.64
CA ALA A 10 -11.80 -1.81 17.15
C ALA A 10 -12.23 -2.94 16.21
N ILE A 11 -12.53 -4.12 16.74
CA ILE A 11 -13.24 -5.20 16.03
C ILE A 11 -14.71 -4.81 15.90
N VAL A 12 -15.21 -4.75 14.67
CA VAL A 12 -16.62 -4.45 14.40
C VAL A 12 -17.42 -5.74 14.36
N VAL A 13 -18.40 -5.88 15.25
CA VAL A 13 -19.33 -7.01 15.27
C VAL A 13 -20.62 -6.58 14.60
N ALA A 14 -20.73 -6.88 13.31
CA ALA A 14 -21.91 -6.66 12.47
C ALA A 14 -22.62 -8.00 12.24
N VAL A 15 -23.12 -8.60 13.31
CA VAL A 15 -23.88 -9.87 13.27
C VAL A 15 -25.34 -9.55 13.52
N GLY A 16 -26.26 -9.96 12.64
CA GLY A 16 -27.69 -9.75 12.78
C GLY A 16 -28.33 -10.69 13.80
N ASP A 17 -27.93 -11.96 13.83
CA ASP A 17 -28.46 -12.96 14.75
C ASP A 17 -28.05 -12.66 16.21
N GLU A 18 -29.02 -12.65 17.13
CA GLU A 18 -28.77 -12.23 18.52
C GLU A 18 -27.90 -13.21 19.31
N ALA A 19 -28.09 -14.51 19.11
CA ALA A 19 -27.34 -15.55 19.82
C ALA A 19 -25.90 -15.61 19.30
N LEU A 20 -25.73 -15.60 17.98
CA LEU A 20 -24.41 -15.58 17.33
C LEU A 20 -23.65 -14.30 17.66
N ARG A 21 -24.34 -13.16 17.76
CA ARG A 21 -23.73 -11.87 18.14
C ARG A 21 -23.17 -11.91 19.55
N ALA A 22 -23.88 -12.52 20.51
CA ALA A 22 -23.38 -12.64 21.87
C ALA A 22 -22.07 -13.44 21.94
N GLU A 23 -22.00 -14.56 21.21
CA GLU A 23 -20.79 -15.37 21.09
C GLU A 23 -19.66 -14.63 20.35
N ALA A 24 -19.97 -13.91 19.27
CA ALA A 24 -19.01 -13.11 18.52
C ALA A 24 -18.40 -11.98 19.37
N ILE A 25 -19.22 -11.30 20.18
CA ILE A 25 -18.75 -10.29 21.15
C ILE A 25 -17.84 -10.94 22.18
N HIS A 26 -18.21 -12.12 22.71
CA HIS A 26 -17.41 -12.82 23.70
C HIS A 26 -16.03 -13.21 23.13
N ALA A 27 -15.99 -13.75 21.91
CA ALA A 27 -14.75 -14.06 21.22
C ALA A 27 -13.90 -12.81 20.94
N ALA A 28 -14.50 -11.74 20.40
CA ALA A 28 -13.78 -10.50 20.10
C ALA A 28 -13.21 -9.85 21.37
N ALA A 29 -13.96 -9.88 22.48
CA ALA A 29 -13.54 -9.35 23.78
C ALA A 29 -12.40 -10.14 24.44
N ALA A 30 -12.12 -11.37 23.98
CA ALA A 30 -10.96 -12.13 24.42
C ALA A 30 -9.64 -11.65 23.77
N THR A 31 -9.72 -10.71 22.81
CA THR A 31 -8.55 -10.08 22.17
C THR A 31 -8.18 -8.78 22.88
N SER A 32 -7.04 -8.19 22.52
CA SER A 32 -6.61 -6.88 23.03
C SER A 32 -7.26 -5.68 22.33
N HIS A 33 -8.21 -5.92 21.43
CA HIS A 33 -8.86 -4.88 20.63
C HIS A 33 -10.17 -4.42 21.27
N ASP A 34 -10.51 -3.15 21.09
CA ASP A 34 -11.84 -2.66 21.43
C ASP A 34 -12.91 -3.37 20.59
N VAL A 35 -14.11 -3.55 21.12
CA VAL A 35 -15.21 -4.21 20.41
C VAL A 35 -16.32 -3.20 20.14
N LEU A 36 -16.61 -2.95 18.86
CA LEU A 36 -17.71 -2.10 18.42
C LEU A 36 -18.84 -2.96 17.86
N THR A 37 -19.94 -3.07 18.61
CA THR A 37 -21.12 -3.80 18.11
C THR A 37 -22.00 -2.89 17.27
N VAL A 38 -22.40 -3.37 16.09
CA VAL A 38 -23.29 -2.67 15.17
C VAL A 38 -24.58 -3.45 15.05
N THR A 39 -25.67 -2.86 15.55
CA THR A 39 -27.01 -3.47 15.52
C THR A 39 -27.85 -2.97 14.35
N ASP A 40 -27.69 -1.71 13.97
CA ASP A 40 -28.38 -1.10 12.84
C ASP A 40 -27.53 -1.19 11.56
N PRO A 41 -28.04 -1.81 10.47
CA PRO A 41 -27.35 -1.85 9.17
C PRO A 41 -26.86 -0.49 8.67
N ARG A 42 -27.56 0.60 9.00
CA ARG A 42 -27.22 1.97 8.56
C ARG A 42 -25.95 2.49 9.21
N ASP A 43 -25.51 1.86 10.28
CA ASP A 43 -24.33 2.24 11.05
C ASP A 43 -23.06 1.50 10.60
N VAL A 44 -23.19 0.52 9.70
CA VAL A 44 -22.05 -0.21 9.14
C VAL A 44 -21.10 0.74 8.39
N PRO A 45 -21.52 1.59 7.43
CA PRO A 45 -20.58 2.44 6.68
C PRO A 45 -19.74 3.38 7.54
N ARG A 46 -20.29 3.86 8.67
CA ARG A 46 -19.57 4.75 9.60
C ARG A 46 -18.63 4.03 10.57
N SER A 47 -18.78 2.72 10.74
CA SER A 47 -18.01 1.91 11.68
C SER A 47 -16.85 1.15 11.04
N LEU A 48 -16.88 0.96 9.71
CA LEU A 48 -15.80 0.30 8.98
C LEU A 48 -14.47 1.08 8.93
N PRO A 49 -14.44 2.42 8.75
CA PRO A 49 -13.17 3.14 8.67
C PRO A 49 -12.31 2.92 9.92
N GLY A 50 -11.13 2.35 9.74
CA GLY A 50 -10.20 2.07 10.85
C GLY A 50 -10.58 0.88 11.72
N ALA A 51 -11.54 0.03 11.33
CA ALA A 51 -11.88 -1.22 12.02
C ALA A 51 -10.80 -2.29 11.87
N PHE A 52 -10.59 -3.10 12.91
CA PHE A 52 -9.56 -4.15 12.96
C PHE A 52 -9.87 -5.32 12.07
N ALA A 53 -11.05 -5.88 12.29
CA ALA A 53 -11.69 -6.87 11.46
C ALA A 53 -13.20 -6.66 11.61
N VAL A 54 -13.97 -7.17 10.66
CA VAL A 54 -15.43 -7.18 10.71
C VAL A 54 -15.88 -8.62 10.88
N LEU A 55 -16.55 -8.89 12.00
CA LEU A 55 -17.27 -10.15 12.20
C LEU A 55 -18.67 -9.98 11.62
N VAL A 56 -19.05 -10.82 10.67
CA VAL A 56 -20.30 -10.68 9.89
C VAL A 56 -21.03 -12.01 9.78
N ASP A 57 -22.36 -11.98 9.79
CA ASP A 57 -23.20 -13.13 9.47
C ASP A 57 -23.91 -12.97 8.12
N SER A 58 -24.72 -13.95 7.72
CA SER A 58 -25.48 -13.90 6.47
C SER A 58 -26.44 -12.69 6.41
N LEU A 59 -26.98 -12.26 7.55
CA LEU A 59 -27.94 -11.14 7.63
C LEU A 59 -27.29 -9.79 7.33
N MET A 60 -26.02 -9.61 7.68
CA MET A 60 -25.28 -8.35 7.50
C MET A 60 -24.30 -8.38 6.32
N ALA A 61 -24.03 -9.54 5.72
CA ALA A 61 -23.05 -9.73 4.64
C ALA A 61 -23.22 -8.73 3.48
N ARG A 62 -24.43 -8.58 2.95
CA ARG A 62 -24.68 -7.66 1.82
C ARG A 62 -24.50 -6.19 2.19
N VAL A 63 -24.76 -5.83 3.45
CA VAL A 63 -24.62 -4.47 3.96
C VAL A 63 -23.13 -4.13 4.08
N VAL A 64 -22.34 -5.04 4.66
CA VAL A 64 -20.88 -4.91 4.75
C VAL A 64 -20.27 -4.84 3.35
N ALA A 65 -20.67 -5.71 2.43
CA ALA A 65 -20.21 -5.70 1.03
C ALA A 65 -20.45 -4.34 0.35
N ALA A 66 -21.66 -3.78 0.50
CA ALA A 66 -22.00 -2.48 -0.08
C ALA A 66 -21.24 -1.33 0.58
N ALA A 67 -21.04 -1.40 1.89
CA ALA A 67 -20.30 -0.41 2.65
C ALA A 67 -18.81 -0.42 2.31
N GLN A 68 -18.23 -1.56 1.91
CA GLN A 68 -16.83 -1.66 1.55
C GLN A 68 -16.48 -1.14 0.14
N ARG A 69 -17.43 -1.12 -0.81
CA ARG A 69 -17.17 -0.74 -2.23
C ARG A 69 -16.44 0.60 -2.44
N PRO A 70 -16.70 1.68 -1.68
CA PRO A 70 -16.01 2.95 -1.87
C PRO A 70 -14.56 2.93 -1.38
N TYR A 71 -14.20 1.96 -0.54
CA TYR A 71 -12.88 1.83 0.04
C TYR A 71 -12.02 1.00 -0.88
N THR A 72 -10.83 1.53 -1.16
CA THR A 72 -9.86 0.85 -1.99
C THR A 72 -9.25 -0.31 -1.18
N ALA A 73 -8.98 -0.11 0.12
CA ALA A 73 -8.52 -1.15 1.04
C ALA A 73 -9.68 -1.62 1.93
N PRO A 74 -10.33 -2.76 1.61
CA PRO A 74 -11.39 -3.30 2.46
C PRO A 74 -10.83 -3.75 3.81
N VAL A 75 -11.66 -3.64 4.85
CA VAL A 75 -11.33 -4.19 6.18
C VAL A 75 -11.47 -5.71 6.12
N PRO A 76 -10.56 -6.48 6.74
CA PRO A 76 -10.69 -7.93 6.84
C PRO A 76 -12.07 -8.37 7.33
N VAL A 77 -12.71 -9.26 6.58
CA VAL A 77 -14.06 -9.78 6.89
C VAL A 77 -13.97 -11.24 7.29
N LEU A 78 -14.46 -11.56 8.49
CA LEU A 78 -14.56 -12.93 9.00
C LEU A 78 -16.02 -13.31 9.13
N PHE A 79 -16.45 -14.30 8.35
CA PHE A 79 -17.84 -14.73 8.29
C PHE A 79 -18.17 -15.71 9.42
N LEU A 80 -19.31 -15.53 10.07
CA LEU A 80 -19.77 -16.35 11.19
C LEU A 80 -21.09 -17.04 10.83
N ALA A 81 -21.19 -18.30 11.19
CA ALA A 81 -22.42 -19.07 11.18
C ALA A 81 -22.67 -19.65 12.59
N ALA A 82 -23.93 -19.79 12.98
CA ALA A 82 -24.27 -20.45 14.25
C ALA A 82 -24.13 -21.98 14.10
N ASP A 83 -23.62 -22.65 15.15
CA ASP A 83 -23.61 -24.11 15.28
C ASP A 83 -25.04 -24.67 15.25
N PRO A 84 -25.35 -25.72 14.46
CA PRO A 84 -24.45 -26.66 13.78
C PRO A 84 -24.00 -26.28 12.36
N GLY A 85 -24.22 -25.05 11.91
CA GLY A 85 -24.06 -24.62 10.52
C GLY A 85 -25.29 -24.96 9.66
N PRO A 86 -25.15 -25.00 8.32
CA PRO A 86 -23.93 -24.83 7.54
C PRO A 86 -23.50 -23.37 7.41
N ILE A 87 -22.27 -23.15 6.96
CA ILE A 87 -21.81 -21.84 6.48
C ILE A 87 -22.55 -21.50 5.18
N ASP A 88 -23.12 -20.29 5.12
CA ASP A 88 -23.65 -19.71 3.89
C ASP A 88 -22.49 -19.15 3.05
N TYR A 89 -21.93 -20.01 2.20
CA TYR A 89 -20.79 -19.65 1.34
C TYR A 89 -21.15 -18.59 0.29
N GLU A 90 -22.41 -18.49 -0.13
CA GLU A 90 -22.84 -17.45 -1.07
C GLU A 90 -22.77 -16.07 -0.40
N ALA A 91 -23.29 -15.96 0.83
CA ALA A 91 -23.21 -14.74 1.62
C ALA A 91 -21.75 -14.39 1.98
N ALA A 92 -20.95 -15.38 2.37
CA ALA A 92 -19.53 -15.18 2.68
C ALA A 92 -18.72 -14.66 1.48
N LEU A 93 -18.95 -15.22 0.28
CA LEU A 93 -18.30 -14.74 -0.94
C LEU A 93 -18.78 -13.33 -1.32
N ALA A 94 -20.08 -13.05 -1.14
CA ALA A 94 -20.66 -11.75 -1.47
C ALA A 94 -20.08 -10.59 -0.63
N CYS A 95 -19.66 -10.86 0.60
CA CYS A 95 -18.96 -9.88 1.45
C CYS A 95 -17.43 -9.99 1.41
N HIS A 96 -16.89 -10.83 0.54
CA HIS A 96 -15.44 -11.07 0.39
C HIS A 96 -14.79 -11.50 1.71
N ALA A 97 -15.47 -12.39 2.45
CA ALA A 97 -14.92 -12.94 3.68
C ALA A 97 -13.62 -13.72 3.41
N GLU A 98 -12.58 -13.42 4.19
CA GLU A 98 -11.29 -14.11 4.13
C GLU A 98 -11.39 -15.54 4.66
N SER A 99 -12.28 -15.75 5.64
CA SER A 99 -12.51 -17.03 6.29
C SER A 99 -13.91 -17.08 6.88
N ALA A 100 -14.43 -18.30 7.10
CA ALA A 100 -15.74 -18.53 7.68
C ALA A 100 -15.66 -19.55 8.82
N PHE A 101 -16.39 -19.29 9.92
CA PHE A 101 -16.33 -20.07 11.15
C PHE A 101 -17.73 -20.40 11.69
N ILE A 102 -17.90 -21.60 12.23
CA ILE A 102 -19.09 -22.04 12.93
C ILE A 102 -18.90 -21.81 14.44
N ILE A 103 -19.76 -21.01 15.06
CA ILE A 103 -19.63 -20.60 16.46
C ILE A 103 -20.75 -21.23 17.31
N PRO A 104 -20.44 -21.82 18.49
CA PRO A 104 -19.17 -21.75 19.22
C PRO A 104 -18.12 -22.83 18.86
N ALA A 105 -18.44 -23.76 17.93
CA ALA A 105 -17.58 -24.92 17.63
C ALA A 105 -16.13 -24.55 17.22
N GLN A 106 -15.94 -23.42 16.55
CA GLN A 106 -14.66 -22.98 15.97
C GLN A 106 -14.17 -21.63 16.53
N VAL A 107 -14.47 -21.34 17.81
CA VAL A 107 -14.05 -20.08 18.45
C VAL A 107 -12.52 -19.92 18.49
N LYS A 108 -11.75 -21.01 18.61
CA LYS A 108 -10.29 -20.95 18.64
C LYS A 108 -9.71 -20.54 17.28
N GLU A 109 -10.28 -21.07 16.21
CA GLU A 109 -9.95 -20.77 14.83
C GLU A 109 -10.35 -19.33 14.48
N LEU A 110 -11.50 -18.87 14.99
CA LEU A 110 -11.90 -17.47 14.89
C LEU A 110 -10.88 -16.55 15.56
N LEU A 111 -10.43 -16.86 16.80
CA LEU A 111 -9.42 -16.06 17.49
C LEU A 111 -8.09 -16.02 16.72
N ALA A 112 -7.68 -17.14 16.12
CA ALA A 112 -6.52 -17.19 15.25
C ALA A 112 -6.72 -16.35 13.97
N GLY A 113 -7.90 -16.40 13.35
CA GLY A 113 -8.27 -15.57 12.20
C GLY A 113 -8.29 -14.08 12.51
N ILE A 114 -8.79 -13.69 13.69
CA ILE A 114 -8.72 -12.30 14.16
C ILE A 114 -7.26 -11.88 14.34
N ALA A 115 -6.42 -12.69 15.00
CA ALA A 115 -5.01 -12.38 15.14
C ALA A 115 -4.31 -12.23 13.78
N ALA A 116 -4.65 -13.09 12.81
CA ALA A 116 -4.10 -13.05 11.45
C ALA A 116 -4.53 -11.80 10.67
N ALA A 117 -5.74 -11.28 10.89
CA ALA A 117 -6.23 -10.05 10.25
C ALA A 117 -5.42 -8.80 10.62
N GLY A 118 -4.66 -8.83 11.73
CA GLY A 118 -3.74 -7.76 12.14
C GLY A 118 -2.31 -7.92 11.64
N THR A 119 -1.94 -9.10 11.18
CA THR A 119 -0.66 -9.32 10.51
C THR A 119 -0.81 -8.94 9.04
N PRO A 120 0.05 -8.07 8.49
CA PRO A 120 0.12 -7.88 7.05
C PRO A 120 0.19 -9.24 6.36
N GLN A 121 -0.72 -9.47 5.42
CA GLN A 121 -0.82 -10.71 4.66
C GLN A 121 0.55 -11.01 4.04
N ASP A 122 1.13 -12.15 4.42
CA ASP A 122 2.41 -12.69 3.96
C ASP A 122 3.56 -11.66 3.90
N THR A 123 4.16 -11.33 5.05
CA THR A 123 5.57 -10.89 5.06
C THR A 123 6.46 -12.09 4.69
N ARG A 124 6.48 -12.47 3.41
CA ARG A 124 7.55 -13.34 2.92
C ARG A 124 8.84 -12.54 3.07
N PRO A 125 9.83 -13.03 3.83
CA PRO A 125 11.08 -12.31 4.00
C PRO A 125 11.67 -11.95 2.62
N GLY A 126 11.95 -10.67 2.38
CA GLY A 126 12.48 -10.19 1.10
C GLY A 126 11.43 -9.84 0.03
N SER A 127 10.13 -9.79 0.37
CA SER A 127 9.10 -9.22 -0.50
C SER A 127 8.33 -8.10 0.18
N ALA A 128 8.16 -6.98 -0.52
CA ALA A 128 7.36 -5.86 -0.05
C ALA A 128 6.71 -5.15 -1.23
N THR A 129 5.50 -4.62 -1.03
CA THR A 129 4.84 -3.73 -1.98
C THR A 129 4.66 -2.39 -1.32
N ILE A 130 5.35 -1.37 -1.84
CA ILE A 130 5.44 -0.05 -1.21
C ILE A 130 5.07 1.03 -2.22
N ALA A 131 4.42 2.07 -1.74
CA ALA A 131 4.16 3.27 -2.51
C ALA A 131 5.18 4.36 -2.18
N VAL A 132 5.56 5.17 -3.16
CA VAL A 132 6.38 6.36 -2.97
C VAL A 132 5.59 7.56 -3.44
N VAL A 133 5.42 8.54 -2.55
CA VAL A 133 4.70 9.79 -2.83
C VAL A 133 5.55 10.98 -2.44
N GLY A 134 5.45 12.07 -3.18
CA GLY A 134 6.02 13.36 -2.79
C GLY A 134 5.01 14.20 -2.02
N ALA A 135 5.40 14.77 -0.89
CA ALA A 135 4.58 15.76 -0.18
C ALA A 135 4.47 17.10 -0.92
N SER A 136 5.31 17.31 -1.95
CA SER A 136 5.20 18.44 -2.87
C SER A 136 5.82 18.07 -4.23
N GLY A 137 5.48 18.82 -5.27
CA GLY A 137 6.06 18.61 -6.61
C GLY A 137 7.58 18.77 -6.63
N GLY A 138 8.26 17.91 -7.39
CA GLY A 138 9.70 18.03 -7.64
C GLY A 138 10.61 17.77 -6.42
N VAL A 139 10.12 17.07 -5.38
CA VAL A 139 10.96 16.65 -4.23
C VAL A 139 11.87 15.47 -4.51
N GLY A 140 11.68 14.81 -5.65
CA GLY A 140 12.45 13.65 -6.08
C GLY A 140 11.84 12.30 -5.67
N ALA A 141 10.51 12.21 -5.53
CA ALA A 141 9.80 10.96 -5.23
C ALA A 141 10.14 9.85 -6.25
N SER A 142 9.98 10.12 -7.54
CA SER A 142 10.34 9.19 -8.63
C SER A 142 11.81 8.76 -8.59
N THR A 143 12.73 9.70 -8.35
CA THR A 143 14.17 9.39 -8.18
C THR A 143 14.42 8.49 -6.99
N PHE A 144 13.71 8.70 -5.88
CA PHE A 144 13.84 7.87 -4.70
C PHE A 144 13.20 6.49 -4.89
N ALA A 145 12.06 6.40 -5.58
CA ALA A 145 11.44 5.14 -5.97
C ALA A 145 12.39 4.28 -6.82
N ALA A 146 13.01 4.87 -7.83
CA ALA A 146 14.04 4.20 -8.63
C ALA A 146 15.28 3.81 -7.81
N ALA A 147 15.66 4.61 -6.82
CA ALA A 147 16.77 4.29 -5.91
C ALA A 147 16.46 3.10 -5.00
N LEU A 148 15.23 2.97 -4.49
CA LEU A 148 14.78 1.80 -3.72
C LEU A 148 14.89 0.54 -4.56
N ALA A 149 14.32 0.55 -5.78
CA ALA A 149 14.38 -0.59 -6.69
C ALA A 149 15.82 -1.01 -7.03
N ARG A 150 16.70 -0.06 -7.39
CA ARG A 150 18.12 -0.35 -7.66
C ARG A 150 18.86 -0.87 -6.42
N THR A 151 18.52 -0.37 -5.22
CA THR A 151 19.16 -0.83 -3.98
C THR A 151 18.77 -2.26 -3.66
N GLN A 152 17.52 -2.67 -3.92
CA GLN A 152 17.09 -4.06 -3.79
C GLN A 152 17.86 -4.98 -4.74
N CYS A 153 17.97 -4.61 -6.02
CA CYS A 153 18.68 -5.44 -7.00
C CYS A 153 20.19 -5.53 -6.72
N ALA A 154 20.79 -4.49 -6.14
CA ALA A 154 22.19 -4.53 -5.72
C ALA A 154 22.45 -5.53 -4.56
N ALA A 155 21.41 -5.99 -3.87
CA ALA A 155 21.47 -7.03 -2.84
C ALA A 155 21.02 -8.41 -3.38
N ASP A 156 21.15 -8.64 -4.70
CA ASP A 156 20.71 -9.84 -5.42
C ASP A 156 19.18 -10.11 -5.33
N GLY A 157 18.40 -9.11 -4.91
CA GLY A 157 16.95 -9.16 -4.88
C GLY A 157 16.31 -8.84 -6.23
N ARG A 158 15.00 -9.10 -6.34
CA ARG A 158 14.19 -8.70 -7.50
C ARG A 158 13.43 -7.40 -7.19
N ALA A 159 13.37 -6.49 -8.15
CA ALA A 159 12.57 -5.28 -8.03
C ALA A 159 11.71 -4.99 -9.27
N LEU A 160 10.46 -4.60 -9.03
CA LEU A 160 9.56 -4.00 -9.99
C LEU A 160 9.35 -2.53 -9.64
N LEU A 161 9.57 -1.65 -10.59
CA LEU A 161 9.23 -0.23 -10.48
C LEU A 161 8.02 0.09 -11.35
N ILE A 162 6.94 0.57 -10.75
CA ILE A 162 5.70 0.90 -11.44
C ILE A 162 5.50 2.42 -11.44
N ASP A 163 5.30 2.98 -12.62
CA ASP A 163 4.93 4.38 -12.84
C ASP A 163 3.41 4.54 -12.77
N ALA A 164 2.87 4.95 -11.64
CA ALA A 164 1.44 5.14 -11.44
C ALA A 164 1.03 6.63 -11.43
N HIS A 165 1.81 7.47 -12.12
CA HIS A 165 1.53 8.90 -12.27
C HIS A 165 1.01 9.21 -13.68
N ALA A 166 -0.25 9.64 -13.80
CA ALA A 166 -0.93 9.84 -15.09
C ALA A 166 -0.23 10.83 -16.03
N TYR A 167 0.49 11.81 -15.47
CA TYR A 167 1.27 12.80 -16.23
C TYR A 167 2.78 12.63 -16.03
N SER A 168 3.24 11.39 -15.84
CA SER A 168 4.67 11.08 -15.74
C SER A 168 5.41 11.38 -17.03
N GLY A 169 6.68 11.76 -16.90
CA GLY A 169 7.61 11.81 -18.03
C GLY A 169 8.11 10.43 -18.47
N GLY A 170 7.88 9.39 -17.66
CA GLY A 170 8.38 8.03 -17.87
C GLY A 170 9.55 7.68 -16.96
N LEU A 171 9.34 6.70 -16.06
CA LEU A 171 10.39 6.09 -15.25
C LEU A 171 11.43 5.33 -16.08
N ASP A 172 11.10 4.88 -17.29
CA ASP A 172 12.07 4.25 -18.19
C ASP A 172 13.16 5.24 -18.64
N LEU A 173 12.81 6.50 -18.92
CA LEU A 173 13.78 7.59 -19.15
C LEU A 173 14.61 7.89 -17.90
N LEU A 174 13.98 7.94 -16.73
CA LEU A 174 14.71 8.15 -15.48
C LEU A 174 15.73 7.03 -15.24
N LEU A 175 15.44 5.79 -15.65
CA LEU A 175 16.35 4.66 -15.53
C LEU A 175 17.35 4.55 -16.70
N GLY A 176 17.14 5.28 -17.80
CA GLY A 176 17.97 5.20 -19.01
C GLY A 176 17.75 3.93 -19.83
N VAL A 177 16.53 3.38 -19.81
CA VAL A 177 16.14 2.14 -20.49
C VAL A 177 14.99 2.34 -21.47
N GLU A 178 14.79 3.57 -21.92
CA GLU A 178 13.72 3.93 -22.84
C GLU A 178 13.80 3.23 -24.19
N ALA A 179 14.98 2.77 -24.59
CA ALA A 179 15.24 2.03 -25.82
C ALA A 179 15.17 0.51 -25.65
N GLU A 180 15.08 0.02 -24.40
CA GLU A 180 14.98 -1.41 -24.12
C GLU A 180 13.59 -1.94 -24.50
N ALA A 181 13.56 -3.14 -25.07
CA ALA A 181 12.32 -3.78 -25.49
C ALA A 181 11.50 -4.26 -24.29
N GLY A 182 10.17 -4.13 -24.38
CA GLY A 182 9.23 -4.62 -23.39
C GLY A 182 8.00 -3.73 -23.31
N ALA A 183 6.97 -4.24 -22.63
CA ALA A 183 5.66 -3.63 -22.53
C ALA A 183 5.67 -2.35 -21.68
N ARG A 184 4.86 -1.38 -22.12
CA ARG A 184 4.48 -0.17 -21.38
C ARG A 184 3.00 -0.24 -21.07
N TRP A 185 2.50 0.69 -20.26
CA TRP A 185 1.09 0.68 -19.85
C TRP A 185 0.07 0.47 -20.99
N PRO A 186 0.15 1.16 -22.15
CA PRO A 186 -0.80 0.96 -23.24
C PRO A 186 -0.66 -0.38 -23.97
N GLU A 187 0.51 -1.02 -23.87
CA GLU A 187 0.82 -2.30 -24.51
C GLU A 187 0.44 -3.48 -23.61
N LEU A 188 0.17 -3.21 -22.33
CA LEU A 188 -0.18 -4.21 -21.33
C LEU A 188 -1.62 -4.70 -21.56
N THR A 189 -1.78 -5.77 -22.33
CA THR A 189 -3.10 -6.39 -22.55
C THR A 189 -3.38 -7.38 -21.42
N VAL A 190 -4.17 -6.94 -20.44
CA VAL A 190 -4.55 -7.79 -19.31
C VAL A 190 -5.99 -8.27 -19.52
N GLY A 191 -6.14 -9.55 -19.90
CA GLY A 191 -7.44 -10.22 -20.02
C GLY A 191 -8.17 -10.37 -18.67
N ASP A 192 -9.29 -11.11 -18.66
CA ASP A 192 -10.10 -11.30 -17.45
C ASP A 192 -9.46 -12.26 -16.42
N GLY A 193 -8.34 -12.91 -16.78
CA GLY A 193 -7.59 -13.83 -15.92
C GLY A 193 -6.62 -13.14 -14.96
N SER A 194 -6.09 -13.91 -14.00
CA SER A 194 -5.01 -13.47 -13.11
C SER A 194 -3.71 -13.24 -13.88
N ILE A 195 -2.98 -12.19 -13.54
CA ILE A 195 -1.63 -11.93 -14.06
C ILE A 195 -0.63 -12.74 -13.24
N ASP A 196 0.20 -13.54 -13.89
CA ASP A 196 1.36 -14.17 -13.23
C ASP A 196 2.48 -13.15 -13.05
N ALA A 197 3.06 -13.10 -11.84
CA ALA A 197 4.10 -12.14 -11.52
C ALA A 197 5.35 -12.35 -12.40
N THR A 198 5.76 -13.59 -12.63
CA THR A 198 6.96 -13.91 -13.42
C THR A 198 6.80 -13.49 -14.88
N ASP A 199 5.63 -13.73 -15.46
CA ASP A 199 5.32 -13.28 -16.81
C ASP A 199 5.26 -11.75 -16.91
N LEU A 200 4.71 -11.08 -15.89
CA LEU A 200 4.77 -9.62 -15.78
C LEU A 200 6.21 -9.13 -15.80
N TYR A 201 7.10 -9.67 -14.97
CA TYR A 201 8.53 -9.27 -14.98
C TYR A 201 9.19 -9.45 -16.34
N ARG A 202 8.95 -10.58 -17.02
CA ARG A 202 9.56 -10.86 -18.33
C ARG A 202 9.02 -9.99 -19.46
N ALA A 203 7.78 -9.54 -19.35
CA ALA A 203 7.17 -8.68 -20.35
C ALA A 203 7.73 -7.25 -20.31
N LEU A 204 8.33 -6.84 -19.20
CA LEU A 204 8.81 -5.48 -19.00
C LEU A 204 10.29 -5.33 -19.36
N PRO A 205 10.71 -4.17 -19.87
CA PRO A 205 12.12 -3.88 -19.99
C PRO A 205 12.74 -3.77 -18.61
N THR A 206 13.99 -4.17 -18.59
CA THR A 206 14.75 -4.40 -17.37
C THR A 206 16.08 -3.70 -17.50
N THR A 207 16.50 -2.99 -16.46
CA THR A 207 17.82 -2.37 -16.42
C THR A 207 18.92 -3.45 -16.41
N PRO A 208 20.18 -3.13 -16.80
CA PRO A 208 21.26 -4.12 -16.75
C PRO A 208 21.55 -4.64 -15.33
N ASP A 209 21.18 -3.88 -14.30
CA ASP A 209 21.24 -4.27 -12.89
C ASP A 209 19.95 -4.94 -12.38
N GLY A 210 18.98 -5.26 -13.23
CA GLY A 210 17.87 -6.16 -12.90
C GLY A 210 16.54 -5.51 -12.46
N VAL A 211 16.41 -4.18 -12.54
CA VAL A 211 15.15 -3.48 -12.22
C VAL A 211 14.19 -3.58 -13.40
N ALA A 212 13.10 -4.31 -13.25
CA ALA A 212 12.00 -4.31 -14.21
C ALA A 212 11.17 -3.03 -14.04
N VAL A 213 10.77 -2.38 -15.14
CA VAL A 213 10.01 -1.12 -15.09
C VAL A 213 8.77 -1.13 -15.96
N LEU A 214 7.62 -0.87 -15.34
CA LEU A 214 6.37 -0.58 -16.03
C LEU A 214 6.16 0.94 -16.06
N SER A 215 6.34 1.52 -17.23
CA SER A 215 6.27 2.97 -17.43
C SER A 215 5.15 3.37 -18.39
N THR A 216 4.85 4.67 -18.43
CA THR A 216 3.99 5.26 -19.46
C THR A 216 4.63 5.08 -20.84
N ALA A 217 3.82 4.93 -21.89
CA ALA A 217 4.37 4.94 -23.24
C ALA A 217 4.57 6.37 -23.74
N ARG A 218 5.53 6.51 -24.65
CA ARG A 218 5.71 7.73 -25.43
C ARG A 218 4.91 7.62 -26.71
N SER A 219 3.71 8.20 -26.74
CA SER A 219 2.98 8.38 -28.00
C SER A 219 3.04 9.83 -28.44
N THR A 220 3.43 10.04 -29.70
CA THR A 220 3.35 11.33 -30.40
C THR A 220 2.00 11.55 -31.06
N VAL A 221 1.17 10.51 -31.11
CA VAL A 221 -0.26 10.58 -31.46
C VAL A 221 -1.02 10.90 -30.18
N ALA A 222 -2.14 11.62 -30.27
CA ALA A 222 -3.06 11.79 -29.15
C ALA A 222 -3.53 10.40 -28.67
N ASP A 223 -2.77 9.83 -27.75
CA ASP A 223 -3.00 8.52 -27.19
C ASP A 223 -4.12 8.66 -26.15
N PRO A 224 -5.26 8.01 -26.35
CA PRO A 224 -6.36 8.06 -25.40
C PRO A 224 -6.07 7.25 -24.14
N PHE A 225 -4.93 6.55 -24.04
CA PHE A 225 -4.63 5.72 -22.89
C PHE A 225 -4.67 6.53 -21.59
N ARG A 226 -5.46 6.01 -20.65
CA ARG A 226 -5.55 6.51 -19.28
C ARG A 226 -5.33 5.32 -18.37
N LEU A 227 -4.41 5.49 -17.42
CA LEU A 227 -4.20 4.47 -16.39
C LEU A 227 -5.44 4.42 -15.50
N GLU A 228 -6.23 3.36 -15.66
CA GLU A 228 -7.39 3.08 -14.82
C GLU A 228 -6.97 2.46 -13.49
N LYS A 229 -7.72 2.78 -12.42
CA LYS A 229 -7.45 2.27 -11.07
C LYS A 229 -7.48 0.74 -11.01
N ASP A 230 -8.43 0.12 -11.71
CA ASP A 230 -8.60 -1.33 -11.71
C ASP A 230 -7.41 -2.02 -12.40
N LEU A 231 -6.91 -1.46 -13.50
CA LEU A 231 -5.71 -1.97 -14.15
C LEU A 231 -4.48 -1.88 -13.23
N LEU A 232 -4.29 -0.73 -12.58
CA LEU A 232 -3.22 -0.54 -11.61
C LEU A 232 -3.33 -1.55 -10.45
N ALA A 233 -4.52 -1.69 -9.87
CA ALA A 233 -4.77 -2.62 -8.76
C ALA A 233 -4.46 -4.07 -9.14
N ARG A 234 -4.85 -4.52 -10.35
CA ARG A 234 -4.54 -5.88 -10.84
C ARG A 234 -3.05 -6.11 -11.01
N VAL A 235 -2.33 -5.17 -11.62
CA VAL A 235 -0.89 -5.29 -11.84
C VAL A 235 -0.11 -5.27 -10.52
N VAL A 236 -0.47 -4.36 -9.61
CA VAL A 236 0.17 -4.27 -8.29
C VAL A 236 -0.17 -5.50 -7.45
N GLY A 237 -1.42 -5.99 -7.51
CA GLY A 237 -1.82 -7.24 -6.84
C GLY A 237 -1.05 -8.46 -7.34
N ALA A 238 -0.80 -8.55 -8.64
CA ALA A 238 0.04 -9.59 -9.21
C ALA A 238 1.51 -9.50 -8.75
N ALA A 239 2.07 -8.29 -8.75
CA ALA A 239 3.42 -8.04 -8.24
C ALA A 239 3.52 -8.38 -6.73
N HIS A 240 2.51 -8.03 -5.95
CA HIS A 240 2.41 -8.31 -4.53
C HIS A 240 2.35 -9.82 -4.24
N ALA A 241 1.65 -10.59 -5.07
CA ALA A 241 1.61 -12.05 -4.96
C ALA A 241 2.94 -12.73 -5.33
N GLY A 242 3.83 -12.02 -6.05
CA GLY A 242 5.15 -12.48 -6.47
C GLY A 242 6.21 -12.41 -5.37
N GLU A 243 7.48 -12.61 -5.77
CA GLU A 243 8.65 -12.45 -4.91
C GLU A 243 9.45 -11.19 -5.29
N GLY A 244 9.93 -10.46 -4.28
CA GLY A 244 10.75 -9.26 -4.43
C GLY A 244 10.04 -7.96 -4.04
N LEU A 245 10.69 -6.84 -4.35
CA LEU A 245 10.20 -5.51 -4.04
C LEU A 245 9.36 -4.95 -5.20
N CYS A 246 8.12 -4.56 -4.94
CA CYS A 246 7.31 -3.75 -5.84
C CYS A 246 7.25 -2.31 -5.33
N VAL A 247 7.87 -1.38 -6.05
CA VAL A 247 7.85 0.06 -5.75
C VAL A 247 6.88 0.76 -6.70
N VAL A 248 5.86 1.42 -6.16
CA VAL A 248 4.86 2.15 -6.93
C VAL A 248 5.09 3.65 -6.77
N ASP A 249 5.60 4.31 -7.81
CA ASP A 249 5.71 5.77 -7.85
C ASP A 249 4.35 6.37 -8.22
N CYS A 250 3.71 7.09 -7.30
CA CYS A 250 2.31 7.46 -7.41
C CYS A 250 2.00 8.83 -6.80
N THR A 251 0.78 9.32 -7.06
CA THR A 251 0.23 10.45 -6.31
C THR A 251 -0.51 9.93 -5.08
N PRO A 252 -0.75 10.78 -4.06
CA PRO A 252 -1.54 10.39 -2.90
C PRO A 252 -2.94 9.80 -3.21
N GLU A 253 -3.51 10.13 -4.36
CA GLU A 253 -4.82 9.65 -4.83
C GLU A 253 -4.78 8.31 -5.53
N THR A 254 -3.59 7.87 -5.98
CA THR A 254 -3.40 6.64 -6.77
C THR A 254 -2.64 5.55 -6.02
N VAL A 255 -2.39 5.73 -4.71
CA VAL A 255 -1.73 4.72 -3.88
C VAL A 255 -2.57 3.43 -3.82
N PRO A 256 -2.07 2.30 -4.38
CA PRO A 256 -2.77 1.01 -4.36
C PRO A 256 -2.94 0.43 -2.96
N ASP A 257 -3.91 -0.46 -2.79
CA ASP A 257 -4.24 -1.04 -1.49
C ASP A 257 -3.31 -2.15 -1.04
N ALA A 258 -2.72 -2.85 -2.00
CA ALA A 258 -1.64 -3.80 -1.74
C ALA A 258 -0.38 -3.13 -1.16
N CYS A 259 -0.27 -1.79 -1.21
CA CYS A 259 0.83 -1.07 -0.58
C CYS A 259 0.60 -0.93 0.92
N THR A 260 1.31 -1.75 1.71
CA THR A 260 1.26 -1.71 3.19
C THR A 260 2.07 -0.55 3.76
N HIS A 261 3.11 -0.12 3.04
CA HIS A 261 3.94 1.03 3.41
C HIS A 261 3.83 2.14 2.36
N VAL A 262 3.79 3.38 2.86
CA VAL A 262 3.84 4.59 2.03
C VAL A 262 5.06 5.41 2.44
N VAL A 263 6.03 5.47 1.53
CA VAL A 263 7.21 6.32 1.66
C VAL A 263 6.84 7.73 1.21
N ILE A 264 6.92 8.68 2.14
CA ILE A 264 6.59 10.09 1.90
C ILE A 264 7.90 10.87 1.82
N VAL A 265 8.21 11.37 0.62
CA VAL A 265 9.37 12.26 0.41
C VAL A 265 8.95 13.69 0.69
N VAL A 266 9.54 14.31 1.70
CA VAL A 266 9.17 15.63 2.21
C VAL A 266 10.34 16.58 2.03
N ALA A 267 10.16 17.75 1.43
CA ALA A 267 11.21 18.77 1.46
C ALA A 267 11.27 19.44 2.83
N ALA A 268 12.47 19.84 3.25
CA ALA A 268 12.71 20.66 4.45
C ALA A 268 12.18 22.11 4.30
N GLU A 269 10.89 22.23 3.99
CA GLU A 269 10.15 23.44 3.65
C GLU A 269 8.75 23.39 4.29
N VAL A 270 8.25 24.53 4.78
CA VAL A 270 6.98 24.60 5.53
C VAL A 270 5.80 24.01 4.75
N ARG A 271 5.65 24.33 3.46
CA ARG A 271 4.54 23.85 2.63
C ARG A 271 4.59 22.33 2.41
N SER A 272 5.80 21.80 2.24
CA SER A 272 6.00 20.35 2.06
C SER A 272 5.70 19.61 3.35
N ALA A 273 6.20 20.10 4.50
CA ALA A 273 5.91 19.54 5.81
C ALA A 273 4.40 19.59 6.15
N ALA A 274 3.73 20.71 5.90
CA ALA A 274 2.28 20.82 6.12
C ALA A 274 1.47 19.83 5.26
N SER A 275 1.88 19.62 4.00
CA SER A 275 1.25 18.60 3.16
C SER A 275 1.56 17.18 3.65
N ALA A 276 2.78 16.92 4.11
CA ALA A 276 3.17 15.63 4.65
C ALA A 276 2.36 15.25 5.89
N ALA A 277 2.11 16.21 6.80
CA ALA A 277 1.25 16.00 7.97
C ALA A 277 -0.16 15.51 7.57
N GLN A 278 -0.75 16.10 6.53
CA GLN A 278 -2.06 15.67 6.02
C GLN A 278 -2.00 14.28 5.39
N LEU A 279 -0.93 13.96 4.66
CA LEU A 279 -0.73 12.64 4.06
C LEU A 279 -0.57 11.56 5.14
N ILE A 280 0.23 11.81 6.17
CA ILE A 280 0.42 10.89 7.30
C ILE A 280 -0.91 10.63 8.01
N ALA A 281 -1.68 11.68 8.30
CA ALA A 281 -3.01 11.51 8.92
C ALA A 281 -3.97 10.70 8.02
N ARG A 282 -3.97 10.98 6.71
CA ARG A 282 -4.80 10.26 5.73
C ARG A 282 -4.44 8.78 5.63
N PHE A 283 -3.15 8.47 5.50
CA PHE A 283 -2.68 7.09 5.34
C PHE A 283 -2.75 6.32 6.67
N GLY A 284 -2.53 6.99 7.80
CA GLY A 284 -2.76 6.40 9.13
C GLY A 284 -4.23 6.03 9.35
N ALA A 285 -5.17 6.87 8.93
CA ALA A 285 -6.61 6.53 8.95
C ALA A 285 -6.96 5.32 8.04
N ALA A 286 -6.15 5.08 7.00
CA ALA A 286 -6.25 3.91 6.13
C ALA A 286 -5.32 2.76 6.57
N ARG A 287 -4.68 2.84 7.75
CA ARG A 287 -3.78 1.85 8.34
C ARG A 287 -2.58 1.47 7.49
N ARG A 288 -2.03 2.44 6.77
CA ARG A 288 -0.78 2.25 6.02
C ARG A 288 0.37 2.84 6.83
N SER A 289 1.42 2.05 7.00
CA SER A 289 2.64 2.48 7.68
C SER A 289 3.31 3.58 6.86
N CYS A 290 3.51 4.75 7.47
CA CYS A 290 4.13 5.89 6.80
C CYS A 290 5.62 5.96 7.13
N VAL A 291 6.46 5.96 6.10
CA VAL A 291 7.91 6.12 6.23
C VAL A 291 8.32 7.47 5.68
N VAL A 292 8.92 8.33 6.52
CA VAL A 292 9.24 9.70 6.13
C VAL A 292 10.70 9.82 5.70
N VAL A 293 10.91 10.36 4.50
CA VAL A 293 12.24 10.67 3.97
C VAL A 293 12.38 12.15 3.71
N LEU A 294 13.29 12.80 4.43
CA LEU A 294 13.46 14.25 4.39
C LEU A 294 14.46 14.65 3.30
N ARG A 295 13.98 15.36 2.29
CA ARG A 295 14.78 15.98 1.24
C ARG A 295 15.34 17.34 1.70
N GLN A 296 16.67 17.40 1.83
CA GLN A 296 17.41 18.63 2.07
C GLN A 296 17.71 19.34 0.74
N ARG A 297 17.26 20.60 0.63
CA ARG A 297 17.54 21.49 -0.51
C ARG A 297 18.44 22.64 -0.07
N GLN A 298 19.08 23.31 -1.03
CA GLN A 298 20.03 24.39 -0.73
C GLN A 298 19.37 25.58 -0.01
N TRP A 299 18.06 25.78 -0.19
CA TRP A 299 17.26 26.81 0.45
C TRP A 299 16.32 26.25 1.54
N ALA A 300 16.61 25.06 2.06
CA ALA A 300 15.83 24.47 3.15
C ALA A 300 15.70 25.45 4.32
N SER A 301 14.49 25.62 4.82
CA SER A 301 14.16 26.58 5.88
C SER A 301 13.95 25.91 7.23
N LEU A 302 13.81 24.58 7.25
CA LEU A 302 13.50 23.79 8.44
C LEU A 302 14.59 22.76 8.71
N SER A 303 14.91 22.57 9.97
CA SER A 303 15.67 21.43 10.47
C SER A 303 14.80 20.15 10.47
N ALA A 304 15.43 18.99 10.58
CA ALA A 304 14.71 17.71 10.70
C ALA A 304 13.75 17.72 11.90
N ALA A 305 14.20 18.18 13.08
CA ALA A 305 13.38 18.26 14.28
C ALA A 305 12.16 19.18 14.13
N GLU A 306 12.29 20.29 13.40
CA GLU A 306 11.14 21.16 13.10
C GLU A 306 10.15 20.48 12.16
N VAL A 307 10.62 19.72 11.17
CA VAL A 307 9.75 18.93 10.29
C VAL A 307 9.03 17.85 11.09
N GLU A 308 9.74 17.09 11.93
CA GLU A 308 9.16 16.05 12.80
C GLU A 308 8.07 16.62 13.71
N SER A 309 8.31 17.80 14.28
CA SER A 309 7.33 18.52 15.10
C SER A 309 6.07 18.88 14.32
N ILE A 310 6.19 19.30 13.05
CA ILE A 310 5.05 19.65 12.19
C ILE A 310 4.25 18.41 11.75
N ILE A 311 4.95 17.32 11.41
CA ILE A 311 4.32 16.13 10.85
C ILE A 311 3.87 15.11 11.90
N HIS A 312 4.27 15.33 13.16
CA HIS A 312 4.03 14.42 14.29
C HIS A 312 4.50 12.98 14.01
N SER A 313 5.64 12.85 13.33
CA SER A 313 6.25 11.58 12.95
C SER A 313 7.76 11.74 12.81
N THR A 314 8.50 10.65 12.96
CA THR A 314 9.96 10.62 12.88
C THR A 314 10.45 10.58 11.44
N VAL A 315 11.53 11.31 11.15
CA VAL A 315 12.24 11.23 9.87
C VAL A 315 13.17 10.03 9.91
N LEU A 316 12.93 9.03 9.05
CA LEU A 316 13.76 7.82 8.99
C LEU A 316 15.13 8.11 8.33
N ALA A 317 15.11 8.89 7.24
CA ALA A 317 16.32 9.15 6.47
C ALA A 317 16.32 10.56 5.86
N GLU A 318 17.52 11.11 5.68
CA GLU A 318 17.74 12.39 5.02
C GLU A 318 18.40 12.22 3.66
N LEU A 319 17.91 12.97 2.66
CA LEU A 319 18.41 13.03 1.30
C LEU A 319 19.06 14.40 1.05
N PRO A 320 20.40 14.51 1.11
CA PRO A 320 21.08 15.73 0.72
C PRO A 320 21.10 15.91 -0.80
N THR A 321 21.45 17.12 -1.25
CA THR A 321 21.68 17.38 -2.67
C THR A 321 22.94 16.65 -3.15
N ALA A 322 22.77 15.66 -4.02
CA ALA A 322 23.88 14.97 -4.68
C ALA A 322 24.38 15.80 -5.89
N ARG A 323 25.60 16.33 -5.79
CA ARG A 323 26.22 17.11 -6.87
C ARG A 323 26.35 16.27 -8.15
N GLY A 324 25.93 16.84 -9.28
CA GLY A 324 26.04 16.20 -10.59
C GLY A 324 24.99 15.13 -10.89
N LEU A 325 24.20 14.67 -9.91
CA LEU A 325 23.20 13.62 -10.12
C LEU A 325 22.16 14.02 -11.17
N THR A 326 21.62 15.24 -11.08
CA THR A 326 20.66 15.76 -12.08
C THR A 326 21.25 15.70 -13.47
N ARG A 327 22.48 16.20 -13.67
CA ARG A 327 23.15 16.15 -14.98
C ARG A 327 23.39 14.72 -15.46
N ALA A 328 23.75 13.80 -14.57
CA ALA A 328 23.96 12.40 -14.92
C ALA A 328 22.64 11.76 -15.39
N VAL A 329 21.54 11.99 -14.67
CA VAL A 329 20.20 11.52 -15.01
C VAL A 329 19.76 12.04 -16.38
N GLU A 330 19.93 13.32 -16.66
CA GLU A 330 19.54 13.92 -17.94
C GLU A 330 20.34 13.37 -19.14
N ILE A 331 21.57 12.89 -18.93
CA ILE A 331 22.45 12.43 -20.02
C ILE A 331 22.31 10.93 -20.28
N GLY A 332 22.08 10.13 -19.24
CA GLY A 332 22.11 8.67 -19.36
C GLY A 332 21.33 7.90 -18.30
N GLY A 333 20.36 8.56 -17.66
CA GLY A 333 19.55 7.95 -16.61
C GLY A 333 20.23 7.85 -15.25
N LEU A 334 19.48 7.35 -14.28
CA LEU A 334 19.92 7.16 -12.91
C LEU A 334 21.09 6.16 -12.88
N PRO A 335 22.27 6.53 -12.34
CA PRO A 335 23.41 5.63 -12.33
C PRO A 335 23.13 4.32 -11.57
N GLN A 336 23.58 3.19 -12.11
CA GLN A 336 23.53 1.88 -11.44
C GLN A 336 24.17 1.94 -10.05
N ARG A 337 25.35 2.57 -9.96
CA ARG A 337 25.99 2.86 -8.68
C ARG A 337 25.48 4.18 -8.13
N LEU A 338 24.45 4.09 -7.27
CA LEU A 338 23.85 5.25 -6.64
C LEU A 338 24.85 6.04 -5.77
N PRO A 339 24.72 7.37 -5.70
CA PRO A 339 25.45 8.19 -4.73
C PRO A 339 25.21 7.69 -3.30
N ALA A 340 26.27 7.69 -2.47
CA ALA A 340 26.22 7.11 -1.13
C ALA A 340 25.06 7.60 -0.25
N PRO A 341 24.67 8.89 -0.23
CA PRO A 341 23.54 9.34 0.57
C PRO A 341 22.21 8.76 0.10
N LEU A 342 22.01 8.66 -1.21
CA LEU A 342 20.78 8.12 -1.82
C LEU A 342 20.67 6.61 -1.51
N ARG A 343 21.78 5.87 -1.67
CA ARG A 343 21.86 4.45 -1.32
C ARG A 343 21.62 4.20 0.17
N LYS A 344 22.20 5.02 1.06
CA LYS A 344 22.04 4.88 2.51
C LYS A 344 20.58 5.09 2.93
N ALA A 345 19.93 6.12 2.40
CA ALA A 345 18.52 6.38 2.67
C ALA A 345 17.61 5.29 2.11
N ALA A 346 17.88 4.80 0.90
CA ALA A 346 17.14 3.68 0.32
C ALA A 346 17.28 2.41 1.18
N HIS A 347 18.49 2.09 1.63
CA HIS A 347 18.72 0.91 2.49
C HIS A 347 17.96 1.00 3.82
N ALA A 348 17.99 2.16 4.49
CA ALA A 348 17.23 2.35 5.74
C ALA A 348 15.71 2.15 5.54
N VAL A 349 15.17 2.60 4.41
CA VAL A 349 13.76 2.38 4.08
C VAL A 349 13.48 0.91 3.79
N LEU A 350 14.35 0.21 3.05
CA LEU A 350 14.17 -1.22 2.79
C LEU A 350 14.20 -2.04 4.08
N GLU A 351 15.12 -1.73 5.01
CA GLU A 351 15.16 -2.34 6.34
C GLU A 351 13.86 -2.09 7.13
N GLU A 352 13.34 -0.86 7.13
CA GLU A 352 12.10 -0.50 7.83
C GLU A 352 10.87 -1.24 7.28
N VAL A 353 10.78 -1.42 5.96
CA VAL A 353 9.64 -2.10 5.32
C VAL A 353 9.80 -3.62 5.23
N GLY A 354 10.92 -4.17 5.70
CA GLY A 354 11.22 -5.61 5.71
C GLY A 354 11.52 -6.22 4.33
N ALA A 355 12.06 -5.41 3.40
CA ALA A 355 12.41 -5.80 2.03
C ALA A 355 13.88 -6.21 1.85
#